data_AF-A0A1H4S2C1-F1
#
_entry.id   AF-A0A1H4S2C1-F1
#
_cell.length_a   1.000
_cell.length_b   1.000
_cell.length_c   1.000
_cell.angle_alpha   90.00
_cell.angle_beta   90.00
_cell.angle_gamma   90.00
#
_symmetry.space_group_name_H-M   'P 1'
#
loop_
_entity.id
_entity.type
_entity.pdbx_description
1 polymer ?
#
loop_
_entity_poly.entity_id
_entity_poly.type
_entity_poly.pdbx_seq_one_letter_code
_entity_poly.pdbx_strand_id
1 'polypeptide(L)'
;MRNEFALERYRYILQQIHAVNENAHRFLTIYQTLATALVSAALALFVGYRKWEVAPDVARGGVIGLLILATVVAAFTSTLIVVGALAWLDYRNEECDITDEIVAPGFRKRPNPGNLFRWYETYVLLFIAVSVITMWVLAGIFLLPAMR
;
A
#
# COMPACT_ATOMS: atom_id res chain seq x y z
N MET A 1 19.87 -9.69 -34.94
CA MET A 1 19.50 -10.74 -33.95
C MET A 1 19.88 -10.39 -32.52
N ARG A 2 21.11 -10.57 -32.01
CA ARG A 2 21.41 -10.36 -30.56
C ARG A 2 21.00 -8.98 -30.03
N ASN A 3 21.31 -7.92 -30.79
CA ASN A 3 20.94 -6.55 -30.41
C ASN A 3 19.43 -6.27 -30.51
N GLU A 4 18.71 -6.94 -31.41
CA GLU A 4 17.24 -6.79 -31.53
C GLU A 4 16.54 -7.44 -30.35
N PHE A 5 16.93 -8.67 -29.98
CA PHE A 5 16.41 -9.34 -28.79
C PHE A 5 16.70 -8.57 -27.50
N ALA A 6 17.92 -8.01 -27.38
CA ALA A 6 18.29 -7.23 -26.21
C ALA A 6 17.49 -5.91 -26.12
N LEU A 7 17.18 -5.29 -27.26
CA LEU A 7 16.36 -4.09 -27.34
C LEU A 7 14.88 -4.37 -27.02
N GLU A 8 14.35 -5.52 -27.44
CA GLU A 8 13.01 -5.98 -27.04
C GLU A 8 12.92 -6.25 -25.53
N ARG A 9 13.90 -6.95 -24.97
CA ARG A 9 13.97 -7.20 -23.51
C ARG A 9 14.07 -5.89 -22.73
N TYR A 10 14.86 -4.94 -23.21
CA TYR A 10 14.98 -3.61 -22.61
C TYR A 10 13.63 -2.86 -22.63
N ARG A 11 12.92 -2.86 -23.76
CA ARG A 11 11.57 -2.28 -23.85
C ARG A 11 10.59 -2.94 -22.88
N TYR A 12 10.62 -4.26 -22.78
CA TYR A 12 9.78 -5.01 -21.85
C TYR A 12 10.06 -4.63 -20.39
N ILE A 13 11.33 -4.54 -19.98
CA ILE A 13 11.72 -4.15 -18.62
C ILE A 13 11.24 -2.74 -18.29
N LEU A 14 11.41 -1.78 -19.21
CA LEU A 14 10.90 -0.42 -19.03
C LEU A 14 9.38 -0.39 -18.85
N GLN A 15 8.64 -1.20 -19.62
CA GLN A 15 7.20 -1.35 -19.46
C GLN A 15 6.83 -1.94 -18.10
N GLN A 16 7.54 -2.98 -17.63
CA GLN A 16 7.31 -3.56 -16.30
C GLN A 16 7.59 -2.56 -15.18
N ILE A 17 8.68 -1.79 -15.26
CA ILE A 17 9.00 -0.73 -14.30
C ILE A 17 7.87 0.31 -14.22
N HIS A 18 7.34 0.76 -15.37
CA HIS A 18 6.22 1.68 -15.41
C HIS A 18 4.94 1.06 -14.81
N ALA A 19 4.62 -0.18 -15.16
CA ALA A 19 3.46 -0.87 -14.64
C ALA A 19 3.52 -1.06 -13.12
N VAL A 20 4.68 -1.41 -12.56
CA VAL A 20 4.89 -1.55 -11.11
C VAL A 20 4.67 -0.21 -10.40
N ASN A 21 5.17 0.88 -10.97
CA ASN A 21 4.99 2.22 -10.41
C ASN A 21 3.51 2.66 -10.43
N GLU A 22 2.79 2.40 -11.52
CA GLU A 22 1.37 2.70 -11.62
C GLU A 22 0.52 1.85 -10.66
N ASN A 23 0.88 0.57 -10.50
CA ASN A 23 0.22 -0.34 -9.55
C ASN A 23 0.32 0.16 -8.10
N ALA A 24 1.43 0.76 -7.69
CA ALA A 24 1.57 1.30 -6.34
C ALA A 24 0.51 2.39 -6.05
N HIS A 25 0.29 3.31 -6.99
CA HIS A 25 -0.76 4.32 -6.89
C HIS A 25 -2.16 3.70 -6.90
N ARG A 26 -2.38 2.69 -7.75
CA ARG A 26 -3.65 1.97 -7.80
C ARG A 26 -3.98 1.28 -6.48
N PHE A 27 -2.99 0.64 -5.84
CA PHE A 27 -3.15 0.00 -4.54
C PHE A 27 -3.45 1.00 -3.44
N LEU A 28 -2.82 2.18 -3.48
CA LEU A 28 -3.12 3.28 -2.55
C LEU A 28 -4.57 3.77 -2.71
N THR A 29 -5.05 3.96 -3.94
CA THR A 29 -6.44 4.37 -4.19
C THR A 29 -7.42 3.32 -3.65
N ILE A 30 -7.19 2.04 -3.92
CA ILE A 30 -8.03 0.94 -3.40
C ILE A 30 -8.05 0.96 -1.87
N TYR A 31 -6.89 1.14 -1.24
CA TYR A 31 -6.79 1.27 0.21
C TYR A 31 -7.61 2.45 0.74
N GLN A 32 -7.47 3.64 0.15
CA GLN A 32 -8.21 4.83 0.57
C GLN A 32 -9.72 4.64 0.44
N THR A 33 -10.18 4.03 -0.66
CA THR A 33 -11.61 3.72 -0.86
C THR A 33 -12.14 2.77 0.21
N LEU A 34 -11.44 1.65 0.44
CA LEU A 34 -11.86 0.66 1.43
C LEU A 34 -11.79 1.19 2.86
N ALA A 35 -10.71 1.89 3.21
CA ALA A 35 -10.54 2.51 4.51
C ALA A 35 -11.66 3.52 4.79
N THR A 36 -11.98 4.39 3.81
CA THR A 36 -13.05 5.37 3.94
C THR A 36 -14.41 4.69 4.13
N ALA A 37 -14.70 3.64 3.35
CA ALA A 37 -15.94 2.89 3.48
C ALA A 37 -16.06 2.22 4.87
N LEU A 38 -15.00 1.57 5.36
CA LEU A 38 -14.99 0.89 6.66
C LEU A 38 -15.11 1.87 7.83
N VAL A 39 -14.39 2.99 7.78
CA VAL A 39 -14.50 4.04 8.81
C VAL A 39 -15.90 4.67 8.80
N SER A 40 -16.46 4.92 7.61
CA SER A 40 -17.83 5.45 7.50
C SER A 40 -18.85 4.48 8.07
N ALA A 41 -18.69 3.17 7.81
CA ALA A 41 -19.53 2.14 8.40
C ALA A 41 -19.41 2.09 9.94
N ALA A 42 -18.20 2.22 10.48
CA ALA A 42 -17.97 2.24 11.92
C ALA A 42 -18.62 3.46 12.59
N LEU A 43 -18.50 4.64 11.96
CA LEU A 43 -19.17 5.86 12.42
C LEU A 43 -20.69 5.76 12.31
N ALA A 44 -21.21 5.21 11.21
CA ALA A 44 -22.64 4.99 11.04
C ALA A 44 -23.20 4.04 12.12
N LEU A 45 -22.47 2.96 12.45
CA LEU A 45 -22.83 2.05 13.54
C LEU A 45 -22.80 2.77 14.90
N PHE A 46 -21.77 3.56 15.16
CA PHE A 46 -21.64 4.34 16.40
C PHE A 46 -22.78 5.37 16.59
N VAL A 47 -23.17 6.08 15.54
CA VAL A 47 -24.26 7.07 15.61
C VAL A 47 -25.64 6.40 15.59
N GLY A 48 -25.76 5.28 14.88
CA GLY A 48 -27.02 4.61 14.59
C GLY A 48 -27.46 3.54 15.58
N TYR A 49 -26.56 2.95 16.38
CA TYR A 49 -26.87 1.72 17.13
C TYR A 49 -28.10 1.85 18.04
N ARG A 50 -28.29 3.01 18.69
CA ARG A 50 -29.47 3.26 19.55
C ARG A 50 -30.77 3.33 18.75
N LYS A 51 -30.75 3.94 17.57
CA LYS A 51 -31.92 4.04 16.68
C LYS A 51 -32.24 2.70 16.03
N TRP A 52 -31.23 1.88 15.78
CA TRP A 52 -31.39 0.53 15.21
C TRP A 52 -31.67 -0.53 16.27
N GLU A 53 -31.88 -0.14 17.53
CA GLU A 53 -32.15 -1.06 18.66
C GLU A 53 -31.07 -2.15 18.82
N VAL A 54 -29.84 -1.85 18.39
CA VAL A 54 -28.70 -2.76 18.52
C VAL A 54 -28.15 -2.65 19.93
N ALA A 55 -27.97 -3.80 20.58
CA ALA A 55 -27.36 -3.84 21.91
C ALA A 55 -25.97 -3.17 21.90
N PRO A 56 -25.63 -2.33 22.90
CA PRO A 56 -24.34 -1.63 22.96
C PRO A 56 -23.14 -2.56 22.82
N ASP A 57 -23.20 -3.75 23.42
CA ASP A 57 -22.13 -4.76 23.35
C ASP A 57 -21.91 -5.29 21.92
N VAL A 58 -23.00 -5.54 21.19
CA VAL A 58 -22.96 -6.00 19.79
C VAL A 58 -22.41 -4.89 18.89
N ALA A 59 -22.86 -3.66 19.09
CA ALA A 59 -22.39 -2.51 18.32
C ALA A 59 -20.89 -2.23 18.58
N ARG A 60 -20.45 -2.35 19.83
CA ARG A 60 -19.03 -2.25 20.20
C ARG A 60 -18.19 -3.34 19.53
N GLY A 61 -18.67 -4.59 19.54
CA GLY A 61 -18.04 -5.69 18.81
C GLY A 61 -17.96 -5.43 17.30
N GLY A 62 -19.01 -4.84 16.71
CA GLY A 62 -19.05 -4.44 15.31
C GLY A 62 -18.00 -3.38 14.96
N VAL A 63 -17.85 -2.33 15.76
CA VAL A 63 -16.79 -1.30 15.56
C VAL A 63 -15.40 -1.93 15.63
N ILE A 64 -15.14 -2.80 16.61
CA ILE A 64 -13.85 -3.52 16.72
C ILE A 64 -13.62 -4.40 15.49
N GLY A 65 -14.64 -5.14 15.04
CA GLY A 65 -14.57 -5.97 13.84
C GLY A 65 -14.23 -5.15 12.58
N LEU A 66 -14.85 -3.98 12.41
CA LEU A 66 -14.57 -3.07 11.30
C LEU A 66 -13.14 -2.51 11.35
N LEU A 67 -12.60 -2.21 12.53
CA LEU A 67 -11.21 -1.78 12.70
C LEU A 67 -10.21 -2.90 12.41
N ILE A 68 -10.54 -4.14 12.80
CA ILE A 68 -9.73 -5.32 12.44
C ILE A 68 -9.73 -5.50 10.92
N LEU A 69 -10.89 -5.42 10.25
CA LEU A 69 -10.98 -5.49 8.80
C LEU A 69 -10.16 -4.39 8.12
N ALA A 70 -10.22 -3.15 8.62
CA ALA A 70 -9.40 -2.05 8.11
C ALA A 70 -7.90 -2.33 8.27
N THR A 71 -7.50 -2.97 9.38
CA THR A 71 -6.11 -3.39 9.63
C THR A 71 -5.67 -4.48 8.66
N VAL A 72 -6.53 -5.46 8.36
CA VAL A 72 -6.25 -6.51 7.37
C VAL A 72 -6.07 -5.91 5.98
N VAL A 73 -6.95 -4.99 5.57
CA VAL A 73 -6.83 -4.27 4.29
C VAL A 73 -5.52 -3.50 4.24
N ALA A 74 -5.16 -2.78 5.31
CA ALA A 74 -3.90 -2.06 5.40
C ALA A 74 -2.67 -2.96 5.28
N ALA A 75 -2.67 -4.11 5.97
CA ALA A 75 -1.58 -5.08 5.91
C ALA A 75 -1.44 -5.69 4.51
N PHE A 76 -2.55 -6.00 3.86
CA PHE A 76 -2.57 -6.53 2.50
C PHE A 76 -2.02 -5.50 1.50
N THR A 77 -2.52 -4.25 1.54
CA THR A 77 -2.00 -3.18 0.67
C THR A 77 -0.51 -2.94 0.92
N SER A 78 -0.08 -2.91 2.18
CA SER A 78 1.34 -2.72 2.52
C SER A 78 2.21 -3.84 1.94
N THR A 79 1.74 -5.08 1.99
CA THR A 79 2.42 -6.24 1.40
C THR A 79 2.57 -6.08 -0.11
N LEU A 80 1.50 -5.66 -0.81
CA LEU A 80 1.54 -5.44 -2.26
C LEU A 80 2.53 -4.33 -2.65
N ILE A 81 2.59 -3.25 -1.87
CA ILE A 81 3.55 -2.15 -2.10
C ILE A 81 4.99 -2.65 -1.87
N VAL A 82 5.25 -3.39 -0.80
CA VAL A 82 6.58 -3.95 -0.51
C VAL A 82 7.03 -4.90 -1.63
N VAL A 83 6.16 -5.82 -2.05
CA VAL A 83 6.47 -6.74 -3.15
C VAL A 83 6.68 -5.98 -4.46
N GLY A 84 5.89 -4.94 -4.74
CA GLY A 84 6.08 -4.05 -5.88
C GLY A 84 7.44 -3.35 -5.86
N ALA A 85 7.84 -2.80 -4.71
CA ALA A 85 9.15 -2.17 -4.54
C ALA A 85 10.31 -3.15 -4.75
N LEU A 86 10.18 -4.40 -4.28
CA LEU A 86 11.16 -5.46 -4.51
C LEU A 86 11.25 -5.84 -6.00
N ALA A 87 10.11 -6.00 -6.67
CA ALA A 87 10.07 -6.26 -8.10
C ALA A 87 10.70 -5.10 -8.91
N TRP A 88 10.45 -3.86 -8.50
CA TRP A 88 11.08 -2.70 -9.11
C TRP A 88 12.62 -2.74 -8.97
N LEU A 89 13.16 -3.11 -7.79
CA LEU A 89 14.61 -3.27 -7.61
C LEU A 89 15.19 -4.28 -8.59
N ASP A 90 14.51 -5.42 -8.76
CA ASP A 90 14.95 -6.50 -9.63
C ASP A 90 14.99 -6.05 -11.09
N TYR A 91 13.88 -5.48 -11.59
CA TYR A 91 13.82 -4.94 -12.95
C TYR A 91 14.84 -3.82 -13.20
N ARG A 92 15.14 -2.99 -12.19
CA ARG A 92 16.17 -1.93 -12.28
C ARG A 92 17.58 -2.50 -12.31
N ASN A 93 17.86 -3.61 -11.63
CA ASN A 93 19.13 -4.31 -11.73
C ASN A 93 19.28 -4.93 -13.13
N GLU A 94 18.24 -5.61 -13.62
CA GLU A 94 18.24 -6.15 -14.99
C GLU A 94 18.44 -5.08 -16.06
N GLU A 95 17.80 -3.91 -15.90
CA GLU A 95 18.01 -2.78 -16.80
C GLU A 95 19.48 -2.34 -16.82
N CYS A 96 20.12 -2.24 -15.64
CA CYS A 96 21.53 -1.85 -15.54
C CYS A 96 22.44 -2.89 -16.22
N ASP A 97 22.18 -4.18 -16.00
CA ASP A 97 22.97 -5.27 -16.58
C ASP A 97 22.91 -5.27 -18.12
N ILE A 98 21.72 -5.03 -18.69
CA ILE A 98 21.55 -4.91 -20.14
C ILE A 98 22.27 -3.67 -20.69
N THR A 99 22.17 -2.52 -20.00
CA THR A 99 22.85 -1.31 -20.47
C THR A 99 24.37 -1.40 -20.37
N ASP A 100 24.88 -2.12 -19.36
CA ASP A 100 26.31 -2.34 -19.18
C ASP A 100 26.88 -3.26 -20.27
N GLU A 101 26.11 -4.26 -20.71
CA GLU A 101 26.49 -5.17 -21.81
C GLU A 101 26.47 -4.49 -23.18
N ILE A 102 25.46 -3.63 -23.44
CA ILE A 102 25.22 -3.07 -24.78
C ILE A 102 25.94 -1.74 -25.01
N VAL A 103 26.01 -0.86 -24.01
CA VAL A 103 26.47 0.52 -24.17
C VAL A 103 27.92 0.65 -23.68
N ALA A 104 28.12 0.53 -22.37
CA ALA A 104 29.43 0.61 -21.74
C ALA A 104 29.32 0.12 -20.28
N PRO A 105 30.36 -0.54 -19.73
CA PRO A 105 30.38 -0.92 -18.33
C PRO A 105 30.20 0.29 -17.41
N GLY A 106 29.27 0.20 -16.45
CA GLY A 106 29.00 1.27 -15.50
C GLY A 106 28.28 2.48 -16.10
N PHE A 107 27.61 2.30 -17.24
CA PHE A 107 26.84 3.38 -17.88
C PHE A 107 25.76 3.92 -16.94
N ARG A 108 25.15 3.04 -16.13
CA ARG A 108 24.13 3.42 -15.14
C ARG A 108 24.44 2.84 -13.76
N LYS A 109 24.30 3.66 -12.72
CA LYS A 109 24.47 3.21 -11.33
C LYS A 109 23.30 2.31 -10.90
N ARG A 110 23.63 1.18 -10.30
CA ARG A 110 22.66 0.26 -9.70
C ARG A 110 21.84 0.94 -8.59
N PRO A 111 20.56 0.58 -8.42
CA PRO A 111 19.74 1.09 -7.33
C PRO A 111 20.37 0.69 -5.98
N ASN A 112 20.50 1.66 -5.07
CA ASN A 112 20.94 1.38 -3.71
C ASN A 112 19.69 1.25 -2.81
N PRO A 113 19.38 0.04 -2.31
CA PRO A 113 18.22 -0.18 -1.45
C PRO A 113 18.33 0.55 -0.11
N GLY A 114 19.52 0.99 0.30
CA GLY A 114 19.73 1.76 1.53
C GLY A 114 19.16 3.18 1.50
N ASN A 115 18.72 3.69 0.34
CA ASN A 115 18.20 5.05 0.20
C ASN A 115 16.67 5.11 0.28
N LEU A 116 16.07 4.35 1.21
CA LEU A 116 14.62 4.17 1.35
C LEU A 116 13.85 5.49 1.52
N PHE A 117 14.47 6.53 2.08
CA PHE A 117 13.85 7.85 2.23
C PHE A 117 13.57 8.59 0.91
N ARG A 118 14.18 8.16 -0.20
CA ARG A 118 13.89 8.73 -1.52
C ARG A 118 12.73 8.05 -2.23
N TRP A 119 12.26 6.93 -1.68
CA TRP A 119 11.24 6.11 -2.30
C TRP A 119 9.88 6.62 -1.89
N TYR A 120 9.01 6.87 -2.86
CA TYR A 120 7.65 7.33 -2.57
C TYR A 120 6.88 6.23 -1.82
N GLU A 121 7.18 4.96 -2.10
CA GLU A 121 6.60 3.79 -1.44
C GLU A 121 6.78 3.83 0.08
N THR A 122 7.93 4.32 0.56
CA THR A 122 8.19 4.48 2.01
C THR A 122 7.20 5.43 2.66
N TYR A 123 6.89 6.55 2.01
CA TYR A 123 5.92 7.51 2.52
C TYR A 123 4.47 6.99 2.42
N VAL A 124 4.17 6.18 1.40
CA VAL A 124 2.87 5.51 1.30
C VAL A 124 2.68 4.49 2.43
N LEU A 125 3.69 3.67 2.73
CA LEU A 125 3.66 2.74 3.85
C LEU A 125 3.52 3.47 5.20
N LEU A 126 4.27 4.57 5.38
CA LEU A 126 4.15 5.40 6.56
C LEU A 126 2.74 5.98 6.71
N PHE A 127 2.15 6.48 5.62
CA PHE A 127 0.79 6.98 5.60
C PHE A 127 -0.23 5.91 6.03
N ILE A 128 -0.13 4.69 5.48
CA ILE A 128 -0.99 3.55 5.85
C ILE A 128 -0.81 3.18 7.33
N ALA A 129 0.42 3.16 7.83
CA ALA A 129 0.68 2.84 9.23
C ALA A 129 0.08 3.90 10.17
N VAL A 130 0.33 5.18 9.90
CA VAL A 130 -0.19 6.31 10.70
C VAL A 130 -1.71 6.36 10.67
N SER A 131 -2.34 6.12 9.52
CA SER A 131 -3.81 6.15 9.40
C SER A 131 -4.45 5.04 10.23
N VAL A 132 -3.93 3.80 10.19
CA VAL A 132 -4.45 2.68 10.99
C VAL A 132 -4.28 2.95 12.49
N ILE A 133 -3.10 3.41 12.91
CA ILE A 133 -2.87 3.78 14.32
C ILE A 133 -3.87 4.85 14.75
N THR A 134 -4.06 5.88 13.93
CA THR A 134 -5.00 6.97 14.21
C THR A 134 -6.43 6.45 14.34
N MET A 135 -6.88 5.54 13.46
CA MET A 135 -8.21 4.93 13.53
C MET A 135 -8.41 4.17 14.85
N TRP A 136 -7.45 3.35 15.25
CA TRP A 136 -7.52 2.61 16.51
C TRP A 136 -7.50 3.52 17.73
N VAL A 137 -6.64 4.55 17.74
CA VAL A 137 -6.55 5.52 18.84
C VAL A 137 -7.87 6.29 18.98
N LEU A 138 -8.41 6.82 17.87
CA LEU A 138 -9.67 7.56 17.90
C LEU A 138 -10.83 6.67 18.33
N ALA A 139 -10.91 5.44 17.83
CA ALA A 139 -11.96 4.52 18.26
C ALA A 139 -11.84 4.13 19.74
N GLY A 140 -10.61 3.85 20.21
CA GLY A 140 -10.33 3.46 21.58
C GLY A 140 -10.61 4.58 22.60
N ILE A 141 -10.34 5.84 22.23
CA ILE A 141 -10.53 6.99 23.12
C ILE A 141 -11.97 7.51 23.06
N PHE A 142 -12.58 7.59 21.87
CA PHE A 142 -13.85 8.29 21.70
C PHE A 142 -15.04 7.35 21.47
N LEU A 143 -14.94 6.39 20.55
CA LEU A 143 -16.09 5.56 20.16
C LEU A 143 -16.41 4.51 21.22
N LEU A 144 -15.46 3.61 21.50
CA LEU A 144 -15.70 2.45 22.36
C LEU A 144 -16.12 2.82 23.80
N PRO A 145 -15.54 3.86 24.45
CA PRO A 145 -15.97 4.24 25.80
C PRO A 145 -17.36 4.88 25.85
N ALA A 146 -17.81 5.51 24.76
CA ALA A 146 -19.12 6.15 24.64
C ALA A 146 -20.26 5.17 24.30
N MET A 147 -19.93 3.96 23.85
CA MET A 147 -20.89 2.88 23.58
C MET A 147 -21.20 2.09 24.86
N ARG A 148 -21.92 2.74 25.78
CA ARG A 148 -22.54 2.14 26.96
C ARG A 148 -24.05 2.11 26.82
#